data_AF-K7ZYT6-F1
#
_entry.id   AF-K7ZYT6-F1
#
_cell.length_a   1.000
_cell.length_b   1.000
_cell.length_c   1.000
_cell.angle_alpha   90.00
_cell.angle_beta   90.00
_cell.angle_gamma   90.00
#
_symmetry.space_group_name_H-M   'P 1'
#
loop_
_entity.id
_entity.type
_entity.pdbx_description
1 polymer ?
#
loop_
_entity_poly.entity_id
_entity_poly.type
_entity_poly.pdbx_seq_one_letter_code
_entity_poly.pdbx_strand_id
1 'polypeptide(L)'
;MSDVKYTLSEGTLTLPEAVQDRSMTILSLPKAGASLVLTRAWDVKPGDEEAYLKSQVAKIKRDMKKFTGGEAQDTQVGGRPAQEVALRFENHGVTVHEQLATTMLDDHLLVMAMSRTAPFDEDALALWESIKAGLEFTPGEGA
;
A
#
# COMPACT_ATOMS: atom_id res chain seq x y z
N MET A 1 33.36 -7.68 4.75
CA MET A 1 32.04 -7.16 4.33
C MET A 1 31.14 -8.37 4.25
N SER A 2 30.02 -8.36 4.95
CA SER A 2 29.07 -9.48 4.92
C SER A 2 28.11 -9.22 3.77
N ASP A 3 28.22 -10.02 2.71
CA ASP A 3 27.33 -9.92 1.57
C ASP A 3 25.90 -10.28 1.97
N VAL A 4 24.95 -9.41 1.64
CA VAL A 4 23.52 -9.60 1.93
C VAL A 4 22.80 -10.00 0.64
N LYS A 5 21.98 -11.05 0.71
CA LYS A 5 21.14 -11.46 -0.42
C LYS A 5 19.83 -10.69 -0.42
N TYR A 6 19.47 -10.11 -1.56
CA TYR A 6 18.20 -9.42 -1.77
C TYR A 6 17.42 -10.08 -2.90
N THR A 7 16.17 -10.48 -2.64
CA THR A 7 15.35 -11.23 -3.60
C THR A 7 14.39 -10.31 -4.35
N LEU A 8 14.40 -10.43 -5.68
CA LEU A 8 13.48 -9.81 -6.64
C LEU A 8 12.56 -10.88 -7.23
N SER A 9 11.57 -10.45 -8.02
CA SER A 9 10.78 -11.39 -8.84
C SER A 9 11.61 -12.12 -9.91
N GLU A 10 12.69 -11.51 -10.39
CA GLU A 10 13.52 -12.03 -11.49
C GLU A 10 14.73 -12.85 -11.00
N GLY A 11 15.08 -12.77 -9.71
CA GLY A 11 16.27 -13.44 -9.18
C GLY A 11 16.76 -12.85 -7.85
N THR A 12 18.03 -13.11 -7.51
CA THR A 12 18.64 -12.66 -6.25
C THR A 12 19.89 -11.84 -6.51
N LEU A 13 19.97 -10.67 -5.88
CA LEU A 13 21.15 -9.81 -5.86
C LEU A 13 22.04 -10.17 -4.66
N THR A 14 23.35 -10.04 -4.85
CA THR A 14 24.33 -10.05 -3.75
C THR A 14 24.79 -8.63 -3.54
N LEU A 15 24.46 -8.04 -2.39
CA LEU A 15 24.71 -6.64 -2.05
C LEU A 15 25.90 -6.53 -1.10
N PRO A 16 26.73 -5.48 -1.21
CA PRO A 16 27.94 -5.33 -0.39
C PRO A 16 27.67 -4.97 1.07
N GLU A 17 26.43 -4.57 1.39
CA GLU A 17 25.99 -4.16 2.72
C GLU A 17 24.48 -4.36 2.90
N ALA A 18 24.00 -4.24 4.14
CA ALA A 18 22.57 -4.19 4.43
C ALA A 18 21.97 -2.90 3.85
N VAL A 19 20.86 -3.03 3.12
CA VAL A 19 20.18 -1.90 2.48
C VAL A 19 18.76 -1.75 3.02
N GLN A 20 18.25 -0.52 2.99
CA GLN A 20 16.85 -0.23 3.27
C GLN A 20 16.04 -0.37 1.98
N ASP A 21 15.03 -1.24 1.95
CA ASP A 21 14.21 -1.46 0.75
C ASP A 21 13.24 -0.29 0.51
N ARG A 22 13.52 0.54 -0.49
CA ARG A 22 12.63 1.63 -0.93
C ARG A 22 11.90 1.30 -2.23
N SER A 23 11.72 0.01 -2.52
CA SER A 23 11.02 -0.47 -3.71
C SER A 23 9.57 0.01 -3.77
N MET A 24 9.13 0.26 -5.00
CA MET A 24 7.71 0.43 -5.32
C MET A 24 7.32 -0.70 -6.26
N THR A 25 6.42 -1.57 -5.82
CA THR A 25 5.85 -2.62 -6.68
C THR A 25 4.59 -2.07 -7.32
N ILE A 26 4.51 -2.08 -8.64
CA ILE A 26 3.34 -1.61 -9.40
C ILE A 26 2.82 -2.78 -10.25
N LEU A 27 1.60 -3.22 -9.98
CA LEU A 27 0.94 -4.31 -10.68
C LEU A 27 -0.29 -3.79 -11.42
N SER A 28 -0.36 -4.06 -12.72
CA SER A 28 -1.56 -3.78 -13.50
C SER A 28 -2.56 -4.92 -13.33
N LEU A 29 -3.84 -4.60 -13.13
CA LEU A 29 -4.96 -5.53 -13.07
C LEU A 29 -5.96 -5.21 -14.20
N PRO A 30 -5.65 -5.59 -15.47
CA PRO A 30 -6.42 -5.14 -16.63
C PRO A 30 -7.90 -5.53 -16.59
N LYS A 31 -8.20 -6.75 -16.11
CA LYS A 31 -9.59 -7.24 -15.98
C LYS A 31 -10.42 -6.40 -15.01
N ALA A 32 -9.78 -5.82 -13.99
CA ALA A 32 -10.44 -4.98 -12.99
C ALA A 32 -10.39 -3.49 -13.35
N GLY A 33 -9.71 -3.11 -14.44
CA GLY A 33 -9.42 -1.73 -14.77
C GLY A 33 -8.67 -1.00 -13.65
N ALA A 34 -7.75 -1.70 -12.97
CA ALA A 34 -7.10 -1.22 -11.76
C ALA A 34 -5.57 -1.34 -11.83
N SER A 35 -4.90 -0.62 -10.93
CA SER A 35 -3.49 -0.80 -10.60
C SER A 35 -3.36 -1.00 -9.09
N LEU A 36 -2.43 -1.86 -8.67
CA LEU A 36 -2.09 -2.09 -7.28
C LEU A 36 -0.64 -1.63 -7.07
N VAL A 37 -0.44 -0.76 -6.09
CA VAL A 37 0.88 -0.23 -5.71
C VAL A 37 1.20 -0.66 -4.29
N LEU A 38 2.41 -1.17 -4.07
CA LEU A 38 2.93 -1.49 -2.74
C LEU A 38 4.20 -0.69 -2.48
N THR A 39 4.27 -0.06 -1.32
CA THR A 39 5.44 0.72 -0.87
C THR A 39 5.73 0.47 0.61
N ARG A 40 6.96 0.77 1.04
CA ARG A 40 7.43 0.59 2.42
C ARG A 40 7.78 1.94 3.04
N ALA A 41 7.34 2.16 4.28
CA ALA A 41 7.69 3.33 5.08
C ALA A 41 8.40 2.91 6.36
N TRP A 42 9.73 2.84 6.27
CA TRP A 42 10.65 2.43 7.33
C TRP A 42 10.83 3.44 8.47
N ASP A 43 10.48 4.70 8.22
CA ASP A 43 10.62 5.77 9.20
C ASP A 43 9.39 5.86 10.14
N VAL A 44 8.40 4.99 9.93
CA VAL A 44 7.17 4.92 10.74
C VAL A 44 7.35 3.87 11.82
N LYS A 45 7.08 4.24 13.07
CA LYS A 45 7.18 3.33 14.22
C LYS A 45 5.82 2.69 14.52
N PRO A 46 5.80 1.50 15.16
CA PRO A 46 4.57 0.94 15.69
C PRO A 46 3.84 1.94 16.60
N GLY A 47 2.55 2.14 16.36
CA GLY A 47 1.70 3.14 17.02
C GLY A 47 1.57 4.48 16.28
N ASP A 48 2.40 4.75 15.27
CA ASP A 48 2.34 5.97 14.45
C ASP A 48 1.60 5.77 13.11
N GLU A 49 0.98 4.60 12.88
CA GLU A 49 0.32 4.22 11.62
C GLU A 49 -0.77 5.21 11.24
N GLU A 50 -1.62 5.58 12.19
CA GLU A 50 -2.73 6.50 11.98
C GLU A 50 -2.25 7.91 11.64
N ALA A 51 -1.20 8.37 12.32
CA ALA A 51 -0.56 9.66 12.05
C ALA A 51 0.06 9.66 10.64
N TYR A 52 0.74 8.58 10.26
CA TYR A 52 1.29 8.42 8.93
C TYR A 52 0.18 8.45 7.86
N LEU A 53 -0.88 7.66 8.03
CA LEU A 53 -2.00 7.60 7.09
C LEU A 53 -2.65 8.98 6.91
N LYS A 54 -2.94 9.67 8.01
CA LYS A 54 -3.46 11.06 7.98
C LYS A 54 -2.52 12.00 7.22
N SER A 55 -1.21 11.85 7.40
CA SER A 55 -0.22 12.69 6.69
C SER A 55 -0.22 12.43 5.17
N GLN A 56 -0.37 11.16 4.75
CA GLN A 56 -0.46 10.79 3.33
C GLN A 56 -1.73 11.36 2.70
N VAL A 57 -2.87 11.18 3.35
CA VAL A 57 -4.15 11.75 2.91
C VAL A 57 -4.07 13.28 2.83
N ALA A 58 -3.48 13.93 3.84
CA ALA A 58 -3.29 15.38 3.82
C ALA A 58 -2.38 15.85 2.68
N LYS A 59 -1.35 15.07 2.32
CA LYS A 59 -0.49 15.35 1.17
C LYS A 59 -1.26 15.23 -0.15
N ILE A 60 -1.98 14.14 -0.35
CA ILE A 60 -2.82 13.94 -1.54
C ILE A 60 -3.85 15.07 -1.67
N LYS A 61 -4.51 15.44 -0.57
CA LYS A 61 -5.49 16.54 -0.53
C LYS A 61 -4.87 17.89 -0.92
N ARG A 62 -3.61 18.16 -0.54
CA ARG A 62 -2.91 19.40 -0.91
C ARG A 62 -2.51 19.41 -2.39
N ASP A 63 -2.03 18.26 -2.88
CA ASP A 63 -1.39 18.18 -4.20
C ASP A 63 -2.40 17.93 -5.33
N MET A 64 -3.54 17.30 -5.04
CA MET A 64 -4.50 16.85 -6.04
C MET A 64 -5.78 17.70 -6.08
N LYS A 65 -6.33 17.89 -7.28
CA LYS A 65 -7.57 18.64 -7.50
C LYS A 65 -8.79 17.78 -7.20
N LYS A 66 -9.92 18.44 -6.87
CA LYS A 66 -11.22 17.79 -6.63
C LYS A 66 -11.16 16.61 -5.64
N PHE A 67 -10.27 16.73 -4.65
CA PHE A 67 -10.08 15.70 -3.64
C PHE A 67 -11.35 15.47 -2.81
N THR A 68 -11.70 14.21 -2.59
CA THR A 68 -12.69 13.72 -1.63
C THR A 68 -12.07 12.50 -0.95
N GLY A 69 -12.14 12.42 0.37
CA GLY A 69 -11.60 11.27 1.12
C GLY A 69 -12.53 10.93 2.28
N GLY A 70 -12.65 9.65 2.58
CA GLY A 70 -13.34 9.16 3.77
C GLY A 70 -12.51 9.32 5.04
N GLU A 71 -13.07 8.90 6.16
CA GLU A 71 -12.32 8.68 7.39
C GLU A 71 -11.53 7.37 7.29
N ALA A 72 -10.42 7.29 8.02
CA ALA A 72 -9.70 6.03 8.15
C ALA A 72 -10.57 5.03 8.94
N GLN A 73 -10.59 3.78 8.49
CA GLN A 73 -11.37 2.70 9.08
C GLN A 73 -10.44 1.54 9.43
N ASP A 74 -10.74 0.83 10.51
CA ASP A 74 -10.03 -0.39 10.86
C ASP A 74 -10.38 -1.51 9.88
N THR A 75 -9.35 -2.23 9.42
CA THR A 75 -9.45 -3.39 8.52
C THR A 75 -8.39 -4.42 8.90
N GLN A 76 -8.27 -5.47 8.10
CA GLN A 76 -7.14 -6.39 8.14
C GLN A 76 -6.44 -6.51 6.79
N VAL A 77 -5.15 -6.83 6.85
CA VAL A 77 -4.31 -7.20 5.69
C VAL A 77 -3.52 -8.45 6.10
N GLY A 78 -3.69 -9.56 5.39
CA GLY A 78 -3.02 -10.83 5.72
C GLY A 78 -3.24 -11.28 7.17
N GLY A 79 -4.42 -11.02 7.74
CA GLY A 79 -4.76 -11.31 9.14
C GLY A 79 -4.16 -10.34 10.17
N ARG A 80 -3.42 -9.31 9.76
CA ARG A 80 -2.88 -8.27 10.65
C ARG A 80 -3.83 -7.09 10.77
N PRO A 81 -3.86 -6.41 11.92
CA PRO A 81 -4.52 -5.11 12.04
C PRO A 81 -3.97 -4.13 10.99
N ALA A 82 -4.89 -3.38 10.40
CA ALA A 82 -4.58 -2.39 9.38
C ALA A 82 -5.60 -1.26 9.44
N GLN A 83 -5.26 -0.15 8.81
CA GLN A 83 -6.18 0.96 8.58
C GLN A 83 -6.35 1.18 7.09
N GLU A 84 -7.54 1.54 6.65
CA GLU A 84 -7.81 1.90 5.27
C GLU A 84 -8.59 3.18 5.10
N VAL A 85 -8.45 3.80 3.93
CA VAL A 85 -9.19 4.99 3.54
C VAL A 85 -9.49 4.97 2.05
N ALA A 86 -10.73 5.31 1.72
CA ALA A 86 -11.17 5.53 0.35
C ALA A 86 -10.94 6.99 -0.06
N LEU A 87 -10.29 7.19 -1.20
CA LEU A 87 -9.92 8.49 -1.75
C LEU A 87 -10.45 8.63 -3.18
N ARG A 88 -10.73 9.88 -3.57
CA ARG A 88 -11.05 10.27 -4.94
C ARG A 88 -10.40 11.60 -5.23
N PHE A 89 -9.75 11.73 -6.38
CA PHE A 89 -9.14 12.98 -6.80
C PHE A 89 -8.96 13.03 -8.32
N GLU A 90 -8.62 14.20 -8.84
CA GLU A 90 -8.29 14.39 -10.25
C GLU A 90 -6.77 14.50 -10.41
N ASN A 91 -6.20 13.64 -11.25
CA ASN A 91 -4.79 13.60 -11.60
C ASN A 91 -4.63 13.76 -13.11
N HIS A 92 -3.97 14.83 -13.57
CA HIS A 92 -3.80 15.15 -14.99
C HIS A 92 -5.11 15.09 -15.82
N GLY A 93 -6.23 15.55 -15.25
CA GLY A 93 -7.55 15.56 -15.91
C GLY A 93 -8.31 14.23 -15.85
N VAL A 94 -7.73 13.18 -15.26
CA VAL A 94 -8.38 11.88 -15.05
C VAL A 94 -8.87 11.79 -13.61
N THR A 95 -10.13 11.37 -13.41
CA THR A 95 -10.62 11.05 -12.07
C THR A 95 -10.06 9.70 -11.64
N VAL A 96 -9.43 9.68 -10.48
CA VAL A 96 -8.89 8.48 -9.82
C VAL A 96 -9.73 8.20 -8.58
N HIS A 97 -10.11 6.94 -8.42
CA HIS A 97 -10.68 6.36 -7.22
C HIS A 97 -9.64 5.41 -6.64
N GLU A 98 -9.32 5.55 -5.36
CA GLU A 98 -8.25 4.79 -4.72
C GLU A 98 -8.70 4.25 -3.36
N GLN A 99 -8.38 2.98 -3.12
CA GLN A 99 -8.41 2.39 -1.78
C GLN A 99 -6.98 2.28 -1.29
N LEU A 100 -6.69 2.85 -0.12
CA LEU A 100 -5.36 2.81 0.48
C LEU A 100 -5.44 2.12 1.84
N ALA A 101 -4.65 1.06 2.04
CA ALA A 101 -4.50 0.38 3.31
C ALA A 101 -3.05 0.41 3.81
N THR A 102 -2.90 0.47 5.13
CA THR A 102 -1.61 0.46 5.81
C THR A 102 -1.61 -0.57 6.93
N THR A 103 -0.58 -1.39 6.99
CA THR A 103 -0.38 -2.38 8.06
C THR A 103 1.05 -2.33 8.56
N MET A 104 1.23 -2.41 9.88
CA MET A 104 2.55 -2.37 10.51
C MET A 104 3.16 -3.78 10.53
N LEU A 105 4.38 -3.88 10.01
CA LEU A 105 5.26 -5.03 10.16
C LEU A 105 6.25 -4.78 11.30
N ASP A 106 7.13 -5.73 11.59
CA ASP A 106 8.01 -5.65 12.75
C ASP A 106 8.98 -4.45 12.70
N ASP A 107 9.34 -4.00 11.50
CA ASP A 107 10.38 -3.00 11.25
C ASP A 107 9.92 -1.82 10.37
N HIS A 108 8.79 -1.93 9.69
CA HIS A 108 8.27 -0.86 8.83
C HIS A 108 6.76 -0.97 8.58
N LEU A 109 6.18 0.14 8.11
CA LEU A 109 4.80 0.15 7.62
C LEU A 109 4.74 -0.28 6.15
N LEU A 110 3.91 -1.27 5.85
CA LEU A 110 3.52 -1.62 4.48
C LEU A 110 2.31 -0.77 4.07
N VAL A 111 2.38 -0.18 2.88
CA VAL A 111 1.29 0.59 2.27
C VAL A 111 0.86 -0.08 0.98
N MET A 112 -0.44 -0.35 0.85
CA MET A 112 -1.07 -0.91 -0.34
C MET A 112 -2.08 0.10 -0.88
N ALA A 113 -2.01 0.43 -2.16
CA ALA A 113 -2.97 1.32 -2.81
C ALA A 113 -3.52 0.69 -4.08
N MET A 114 -4.84 0.51 -4.16
CA MET A 114 -5.52 0.06 -5.36
C MET A 114 -6.23 1.25 -6.02
N SER A 115 -5.82 1.59 -7.24
CA SER A 115 -6.27 2.75 -7.99
C SER A 115 -7.05 2.36 -9.24
N ARG A 116 -8.17 3.03 -9.51
CA ARG A 116 -9.07 2.83 -10.67
C ARG A 116 -9.53 4.17 -11.26
N THR A 117 -9.87 4.19 -12.54
CA THR A 117 -10.51 5.37 -13.18
C THR A 117 -12.04 5.33 -13.09
N ALA A 118 -12.60 4.21 -12.64
CA ALA A 118 -14.02 4.03 -12.32
C ALA A 118 -14.23 3.92 -10.80
N PRO A 119 -15.41 4.29 -10.28
CA PRO A 119 -15.75 4.09 -8.87
C PRO A 119 -15.64 2.62 -8.44
N PHE A 120 -15.31 2.39 -7.17
CA PHE A 120 -15.36 1.07 -6.55
C PHE A 120 -16.83 0.64 -6.36
N ASP A 121 -17.26 -0.29 -7.21
CA ASP A 121 -18.52 -1.03 -7.10
C ASP A 121 -18.32 -2.26 -6.20
N GLU A 122 -19.39 -3.03 -5.99
CA GLU A 122 -19.38 -4.22 -5.12
C GLU A 122 -18.29 -5.23 -5.53
N ASP A 123 -18.15 -5.48 -6.84
CA ASP A 123 -17.14 -6.41 -7.37
C ASP A 123 -15.72 -5.91 -7.13
N ALA A 124 -15.44 -4.62 -7.32
CA ALA A 124 -14.12 -4.05 -7.06
C ALA A 124 -13.78 -3.98 -5.57
N LEU A 125 -14.78 -3.73 -4.71
CA LEU A 125 -14.60 -3.81 -3.26
C LEU A 125 -14.31 -5.25 -2.84
N ALA A 126 -15.07 -6.23 -3.35
CA ALA A 126 -14.81 -7.64 -3.07
C ALA A 126 -13.42 -8.08 -3.56
N LEU A 127 -12.97 -7.57 -4.71
CA LEU A 127 -11.61 -7.80 -5.20
C LEU A 127 -10.55 -7.19 -4.26
N TRP A 128 -10.77 -5.96 -3.79
CA TRP A 128 -9.88 -5.32 -2.83
C TRP A 128 -9.76 -6.11 -1.53
N GLU A 129 -10.90 -6.53 -0.96
CA GLU A 129 -10.93 -7.38 0.22
C GLU A 129 -10.20 -8.72 0.00
N SER A 130 -10.42 -9.36 -1.16
CA SER A 130 -9.75 -10.61 -1.52
C SER A 130 -8.24 -10.44 -1.63
N ILE A 131 -7.76 -9.34 -2.21
CA ILE A 131 -6.32 -9.02 -2.29
C ILE A 131 -5.73 -8.80 -0.89
N LYS A 132 -6.39 -8.02 -0.03
CA LYS A 132 -5.95 -7.79 1.36
C LYS A 132 -5.89 -9.10 2.14
N ALA A 133 -6.93 -9.93 2.04
CA ALA A 133 -7.04 -11.20 2.75
C ALA A 133 -6.05 -12.27 2.24
N GLY A 134 -5.74 -12.25 0.94
CA GLY A 134 -4.83 -13.19 0.29
C GLY A 134 -3.34 -12.88 0.45
N LEU A 135 -2.97 -11.80 1.16
CA LEU A 135 -1.56 -11.51 1.42
C LEU A 135 -1.01 -12.46 2.49
N GLU A 136 -0.03 -13.27 2.12
CA GLU A 136 0.74 -14.11 3.03
C GLU A 136 2.10 -13.45 3.31
N PHE A 137 2.37 -13.14 4.57
CA PHE A 137 3.67 -12.57 4.98
C PHE A 137 4.75 -13.66 5.03
N THR A 138 5.98 -13.29 4.69
CA THR A 138 7.07 -14.26 4.73
C THR A 138 7.47 -14.58 6.17
N PRO A 139 7.96 -15.80 6.47
CA PRO A 139 8.41 -16.15 7.81
C PRO A 139 9.53 -15.20 8.28
N GLY A 140 9.34 -14.57 9.44
CA GLY A 140 10.27 -13.58 9.99
C GLY A 140 9.81 -12.12 9.86
N GLU A 141 8.75 -11.84 9.09
CA GLU A 141 8.04 -10.55 9.11
C GLU A 141 6.94 -10.52 10.20
N GLY A 142 7.13 -11.26 11.30
CA GLY A 142 6.25 -11.31 12.48
C GLY A 142 5.50 -12.64 12.67
N ALA A 143 6.18 -13.59 13.31
CA ALA A 143 5.56 -14.65 14.10
C ALA A 143 6.14 -14.59 15.52
#